data_AF-A0A6G1S8Y0-F1
#
_entry.id   AF-A0A6G1S8Y0-F1
#
_cell.length_a   1.000
_cell.length_b   1.000
_cell.length_c   1.000
_cell.angle_alpha   90.00
_cell.angle_beta   90.00
_cell.angle_gamma   90.00
#
_symmetry.space_group_name_H-M   'P 1'
#
loop_
_entity.id
_entity.type
_entity.pdbx_description
1 polymer ?
#
loop_
_entity_poly.entity_id
_entity_poly.type
_entity_poly.pdbx_seq_one_letter_code
_entity_poly.pdbx_strand_id
1 'polypeptide(L)'
;KLCDIPKQVHHLSKRLIFNKTSRNTTFRTMEQQQQGRTTLEGLAASYEQNGYAVLNDFLDADEVQMIRNETTRLIREESRSHANKLQVFGNEFNMKSRYFLDSSDKICYFFEKSAVNLETLELQMPEEQSLAKIAHALHSLNPIFKKVTTSDKIKQVFKAIDFTEPTVVQSMVIFKNPNVGGAYTPHQDASFIYAEPLHVAGIWLALDDATIENGCLEFIPGSHKWPLARRFVRTDNTKDGDDLLEWTAPVANYDESKFVKVPIKRGGLVLIHGLVVHRSAENRSDKSRWAYTFHAYDKAKSRYSDKNWLQINVNDTFMPVYAN
;
A
#
# COMPACT_ATOMS: atom_id res chain seq x y z
N LYS A 1 62.81 -48.27 25.58
CA LYS A 1 62.54 -47.66 26.89
C LYS A 1 61.10 -48.00 27.28
N LEU A 2 60.94 -48.88 28.29
CA LEU A 2 59.81 -49.10 29.23
C LEU A 2 58.41 -49.33 28.60
N CYS A 3 57.86 -50.56 28.59
CA CYS A 3 57.24 -51.37 29.68
C CYS A 3 55.70 -51.28 29.71
N ASP A 4 55.06 -52.37 29.29
CA ASP A 4 53.96 -53.14 29.91
C ASP A 4 52.76 -52.50 30.67
N ILE A 5 51.57 -52.93 30.20
CA ILE A 5 50.42 -53.54 30.94
C ILE A 5 49.32 -52.64 31.61
N PRO A 6 48.02 -53.09 31.66
CA PRO A 6 46.85 -52.28 31.28
C PRO A 6 45.63 -52.24 32.25
N LYS A 7 44.57 -51.54 31.78
CA LYS A 7 43.10 -51.65 32.07
C LYS A 7 42.60 -51.35 33.50
N GLN A 8 41.74 -50.33 33.60
CA GLN A 8 40.34 -50.34 34.09
C GLN A 8 39.83 -48.88 33.94
N VAL A 9 38.59 -48.57 33.54
CA VAL A 9 37.40 -48.58 34.39
C VAL A 9 36.13 -48.43 33.52
N HIS A 10 35.09 -49.13 33.96
CA HIS A 10 33.71 -49.17 33.49
C HIS A 10 32.94 -47.84 33.60
N HIS A 11 31.95 -47.70 32.70
CA HIS A 11 30.63 -47.10 32.85
C HIS A 11 30.40 -45.98 33.88
N LEU A 12 29.89 -44.85 33.39
CA LEU A 12 28.70 -44.19 33.95
C LEU A 12 27.97 -43.41 32.85
N SER A 13 26.81 -43.93 32.45
CA SER A 13 25.84 -43.21 31.62
C SER A 13 25.13 -42.14 32.46
N LYS A 14 25.05 -40.91 31.96
CA LYS A 14 24.02 -39.95 32.37
C LYS A 14 23.27 -39.45 31.14
N ARG A 15 22.02 -39.91 31.00
CA ARG A 15 21.00 -39.31 30.14
C ARG A 15 20.69 -37.91 30.67
N LEU A 16 20.81 -36.89 29.82
CA LEU A 16 20.09 -35.64 30.00
C LEU A 16 18.92 -35.64 29.01
N ILE A 17 17.70 -35.74 29.57
CA ILE A 17 16.44 -35.54 28.87
C ILE A 17 16.22 -34.02 28.86
N PHE A 18 16.30 -33.38 27.68
CA PHE A 18 15.85 -32.01 27.51
C PHE A 18 14.38 -31.99 27.10
N ASN A 19 13.54 -31.47 28.00
CA ASN A 19 12.11 -31.25 27.79
C ASN A 19 11.87 -30.29 26.60
N LYS A 20 11.26 -30.81 25.52
CA LYS A 20 10.68 -30.03 24.43
C LYS A 20 9.27 -29.55 24.83
N THR A 21 9.16 -28.49 25.62
CA THR A 21 7.80 -27.95 25.91
C THR A 21 7.69 -26.45 26.19
N SER A 22 8.70 -25.62 25.91
CA SER A 22 8.60 -24.17 26.19
C SER A 22 8.82 -23.21 25.01
N ARG A 23 9.01 -23.69 23.77
CA ARG A 23 9.20 -22.81 22.60
C ARG A 23 7.94 -22.56 21.76
N ASN A 24 6.93 -23.42 21.85
CA ASN A 24 5.71 -23.26 21.04
C ASN A 24 4.66 -22.35 21.67
N THR A 25 4.77 -22.05 22.96
CA THR A 25 3.79 -21.21 23.66
C THR A 25 4.05 -19.72 23.47
N THR A 26 5.32 -19.32 23.32
CA THR A 26 5.72 -17.89 23.19
C THR A 26 5.47 -17.32 21.79
N PHE A 27 5.53 -18.15 20.73
CA PHE A 27 5.22 -17.72 19.36
C PHE A 27 3.72 -17.56 19.12
N ARG A 28 2.88 -18.42 19.71
CA ARG A 28 1.41 -18.28 19.64
C ARG A 28 0.88 -17.04 20.35
N THR A 29 1.57 -16.56 21.38
CA THR A 29 1.15 -15.36 22.12
C THR A 29 1.41 -14.05 21.38
N MET A 30 2.35 -13.98 20.44
CA MET A 30 2.55 -12.76 19.63
C MET A 30 1.58 -12.67 18.45
N GLU A 31 1.24 -13.78 17.78
CA GLU A 31 0.25 -13.79 16.70
C GLU A 31 -1.17 -13.44 17.18
N GLN A 32 -1.51 -13.78 18.43
CA GLN A 32 -2.84 -13.50 18.99
C GLN A 32 -2.97 -12.11 19.65
N GLN A 33 -1.86 -11.41 19.91
CA GLN A 33 -1.88 -10.13 20.65
C GLN A 33 -2.08 -8.88 19.77
N GLN A 34 -2.13 -9.00 18.44
CA GLN A 34 -2.30 -7.87 17.52
C GLN A 34 -3.51 -7.97 16.57
N GLN A 35 -4.43 -8.91 16.81
CA GLN A 35 -5.74 -8.98 16.14
C GLN A 35 -6.87 -8.43 17.02
N GLY A 36 -6.57 -7.45 17.89
CA GLY A 36 -7.61 -6.70 18.59
C GLY A 36 -8.47 -5.98 17.57
N ARG A 37 -9.75 -6.35 17.49
CA ARG A 37 -10.76 -5.67 16.64
C ARG A 37 -10.80 -4.20 17.09
N THR A 38 -10.15 -3.32 16.34
CA THR A 38 -10.19 -1.89 16.64
C THR A 38 -11.60 -1.42 16.27
N THR A 39 -12.34 -0.89 17.24
CA THR A 39 -13.59 -0.19 16.97
C THR A 39 -13.27 1.22 16.47
N LEU A 40 -14.26 1.93 15.91
CA LEU A 40 -14.09 3.37 15.59
C LEU A 40 -13.57 4.17 16.79
N GLU A 41 -13.95 3.79 18.01
CA GLU A 41 -13.52 4.43 19.27
C GLU A 41 -12.02 4.21 19.55
N GLY A 42 -11.46 3.04 19.18
CA GLY A 42 -10.04 2.73 19.33
C GLY A 42 -9.16 3.16 18.14
N LEU A 43 -9.78 3.60 17.03
CA LEU A 43 -9.09 3.90 15.77
C LEU A 43 -8.02 4.96 15.96
N ALA A 44 -8.37 6.09 16.56
CA ALA A 44 -7.48 7.22 16.77
C ALA A 44 -6.26 6.85 17.62
N ALA A 45 -6.49 6.12 18.73
CA ALA A 45 -5.41 5.68 19.61
C ALA A 45 -4.45 4.71 18.92
N SER A 46 -4.98 3.74 18.16
CA SER A 46 -4.15 2.80 17.40
C SER A 46 -3.35 3.52 16.31
N TYR A 47 -3.98 4.46 15.60
CA TYR A 47 -3.35 5.27 14.56
C TYR A 47 -2.22 6.16 15.13
N GLU A 48 -2.46 6.83 16.25
CA GLU A 48 -1.45 7.67 16.93
C GLU A 48 -0.28 6.83 17.48
N GLN A 49 -0.58 5.64 18.01
CA GLN A 49 0.45 4.76 18.56
C GLN A 49 1.31 4.13 17.47
N ASN A 50 0.69 3.59 16.43
CA ASN A 50 1.34 2.70 15.46
C ASN A 50 1.63 3.37 14.11
N GLY A 51 1.00 4.49 13.80
CA GLY A 51 1.03 5.12 12.47
C GLY A 51 0.08 4.44 11.46
N TYR A 52 -0.68 3.45 11.90
CA TYR A 52 -1.73 2.82 11.12
C TYR A 52 -2.79 2.24 12.05
N ALA A 53 -3.98 1.99 11.52
CA ALA A 53 -5.05 1.32 12.27
C ALA A 53 -5.90 0.44 11.34
N VAL A 54 -6.53 -0.60 11.91
CA VAL A 54 -7.25 -1.62 11.14
C VAL A 54 -8.68 -1.75 11.64
N LEU A 55 -9.66 -1.56 10.75
CA LEU A 55 -11.07 -1.83 11.00
C LEU A 55 -11.51 -3.03 10.18
N ASN A 56 -11.89 -4.12 10.84
CA ASN A 56 -12.53 -5.24 10.16
C ASN A 56 -14.00 -4.93 9.87
N ASP A 57 -14.56 -5.54 8.83
CA ASP A 57 -15.99 -5.42 8.48
C ASP A 57 -16.45 -3.97 8.26
N PHE A 58 -15.60 -3.15 7.65
CA PHE A 58 -15.87 -1.72 7.42
C PHE A 58 -16.85 -1.52 6.24
N LEU A 59 -16.54 -2.12 5.10
CA LEU A 59 -17.45 -2.24 3.97
C LEU A 59 -18.27 -3.52 4.10
N ASP A 60 -19.56 -3.45 3.77
CA ASP A 60 -20.38 -4.63 3.61
C ASP A 60 -20.13 -5.33 2.26
N ALA A 61 -20.72 -6.52 2.09
CA ALA A 61 -20.54 -7.34 0.90
C ALA A 61 -21.05 -6.66 -0.38
N ASP A 62 -22.12 -5.86 -0.29
CA ASP A 62 -22.72 -5.19 -1.44
C ASP A 62 -21.85 -3.99 -1.87
N GLU A 63 -21.31 -3.24 -0.91
CA GLU A 63 -20.33 -2.18 -1.15
C GLU A 63 -19.08 -2.73 -1.86
N VAL A 64 -18.54 -3.85 -1.38
CA VAL A 64 -17.38 -4.49 -2.02
C VAL A 64 -17.74 -4.97 -3.43
N GLN A 65 -18.88 -5.65 -3.61
CA GLN A 65 -19.28 -6.17 -4.91
C GLN A 65 -19.55 -5.05 -5.92
N MET A 66 -20.13 -3.93 -5.47
CA MET A 66 -20.36 -2.74 -6.28
C MET A 66 -19.04 -2.18 -6.83
N ILE A 67 -18.02 -2.02 -5.98
CA ILE A 67 -16.69 -1.54 -6.40
C ILE A 67 -16.05 -2.54 -7.37
N ARG A 68 -16.12 -3.84 -7.08
CA ARG A 68 -15.54 -4.89 -7.95
C ARG A 68 -16.22 -4.96 -9.31
N ASN A 69 -17.54 -4.85 -9.36
CA ASN A 69 -18.30 -4.85 -10.61
C ASN A 69 -17.92 -3.65 -11.46
N GLU A 70 -17.85 -2.46 -10.87
CA GLU A 70 -17.47 -1.24 -11.59
C GLU A 70 -16.02 -1.31 -12.07
N THR A 71 -15.10 -1.81 -11.23
CA THR A 71 -13.71 -2.05 -11.64
C THR A 71 -13.64 -3.01 -12.83
N THR A 72 -14.42 -4.09 -12.80
CA THR A 72 -14.47 -5.07 -13.90
C THR A 72 -15.03 -4.44 -15.18
N ARG A 73 -16.05 -3.58 -15.07
CA ARG A 73 -16.59 -2.81 -16.19
C ARG A 73 -15.53 -1.90 -16.80
N LEU A 74 -14.83 -1.10 -15.98
CA LEU A 74 -13.74 -0.23 -16.42
C LEU A 74 -12.66 -1.02 -17.16
N ILE A 75 -12.25 -2.17 -16.64
CA ILE A 75 -11.27 -3.01 -17.34
C ILE A 75 -11.84 -3.46 -18.70
N ARG A 76 -13.05 -4.02 -18.75
CA ARG A 76 -13.58 -4.57 -20.02
C ARG A 76 -13.84 -3.52 -21.10
N GLU A 77 -14.33 -2.35 -20.70
CA GLU A 77 -14.84 -1.34 -21.63
C GLU A 77 -13.81 -0.25 -21.95
N GLU A 78 -12.90 0.06 -21.01
CA GLU A 78 -12.09 1.27 -21.09
C GLU A 78 -10.58 1.02 -21.07
N SER A 79 -10.10 -0.16 -20.63
CA SER A 79 -8.66 -0.47 -20.68
C SER A 79 -8.13 -0.55 -22.13
N ARG A 80 -8.93 -1.14 -23.02
CA ARG A 80 -8.56 -1.37 -24.44
C ARG A 80 -8.43 -0.10 -25.28
N SER A 81 -9.11 1.00 -24.93
CA SER A 81 -8.93 2.29 -25.61
C SER A 81 -7.58 2.94 -25.27
N HIS A 82 -6.88 2.43 -24.25
CA HIS A 82 -5.55 2.86 -23.84
C HIS A 82 -4.43 1.91 -24.29
N ALA A 83 -4.74 0.82 -25.00
CA ALA A 83 -3.82 -0.26 -25.37
C ALA A 83 -2.59 0.20 -26.20
N ASN A 84 -2.63 1.37 -26.84
CA ASN A 84 -1.48 1.95 -27.53
C ASN A 84 -0.44 2.61 -26.59
N LYS A 85 -0.64 2.53 -25.27
CA LYS A 85 0.25 3.11 -24.25
C LYS A 85 0.43 2.14 -23.09
N LEU A 86 1.09 1.01 -23.32
CA LEU A 86 1.49 0.07 -22.27
C LEU A 86 2.43 0.76 -21.27
N GLN A 87 1.94 1.03 -20.06
CA GLN A 87 2.68 1.72 -19.02
C GLN A 87 3.00 0.74 -17.90
N VAL A 88 4.28 0.40 -17.77
CA VAL A 88 4.75 -0.63 -16.86
C VAL A 88 5.03 -0.04 -15.49
N PHE A 89 4.35 -0.55 -14.46
CA PHE A 89 4.55 -0.22 -13.05
C PHE A 89 5.91 -0.70 -12.54
N GLY A 90 6.53 0.06 -11.63
CA GLY A 90 7.79 -0.34 -10.97
C GLY A 90 9.05 -0.23 -11.82
N ASN A 91 8.98 0.41 -13.00
CA ASN A 91 10.14 0.75 -13.81
C ASN A 91 10.48 2.24 -13.65
N GLU A 92 11.72 2.57 -13.27
CA GLU A 92 12.19 3.97 -13.13
C GLU A 92 12.02 4.77 -14.43
N PHE A 93 12.09 4.10 -15.59
CA PHE A 93 11.85 4.71 -16.90
C PHE A 93 10.40 5.22 -17.08
N ASN A 94 9.41 4.59 -16.45
CA ASN A 94 7.98 4.93 -16.66
C ASN A 94 7.41 5.86 -15.59
N MET A 95 8.00 5.88 -14.38
CA MET A 95 7.60 6.87 -13.36
C MET A 95 7.95 8.30 -13.81
N LYS A 96 8.88 8.47 -14.75
CA LYS A 96 9.22 9.75 -15.38
C LYS A 96 8.44 10.02 -16.69
N SER A 97 7.55 9.11 -17.11
CA SER A 97 6.83 9.27 -18.37
C SER A 97 5.77 10.37 -18.26
N ARG A 98 5.53 11.04 -19.38
CA ARG A 98 4.46 12.04 -19.50
C ARG A 98 3.08 11.43 -19.19
N TYR A 99 2.86 10.16 -19.53
CA TYR A 99 1.63 9.45 -19.19
C TYR A 99 1.41 9.37 -17.68
N PHE A 100 2.46 9.02 -16.90
CA PHE A 100 2.34 8.97 -15.45
C PHE A 100 2.02 10.36 -14.89
N LEU A 101 2.75 11.40 -15.30
CA LEU A 101 2.51 12.78 -14.84
C LEU A 101 1.10 13.29 -15.18
N ASP A 102 0.63 13.00 -16.39
CA ASP A 102 -0.68 13.45 -16.88
C ASP A 102 -1.83 12.55 -16.40
N SER A 103 -1.56 11.53 -15.58
CA SER A 103 -2.60 10.66 -15.01
C SER A 103 -3.21 11.19 -13.71
N SER A 104 -2.74 12.34 -13.21
CA SER A 104 -3.18 12.94 -11.94
C SER A 104 -4.68 13.22 -11.88
N ASP A 105 -5.28 13.56 -13.03
CA ASP A 105 -6.69 13.92 -13.18
C ASP A 105 -7.45 12.96 -14.11
N LYS A 106 -6.93 11.74 -14.32
CA LYS A 106 -7.52 10.74 -15.23
C LYS A 106 -7.66 9.36 -14.60
N ILE A 107 -8.44 8.52 -15.27
CA ILE A 107 -8.48 7.07 -15.04
C ILE A 107 -7.54 6.44 -16.08
N CYS A 108 -6.40 5.95 -15.60
CA CYS A 108 -5.30 5.38 -16.37
C CYS A 108 -4.97 3.97 -15.86
N TYR A 109 -4.33 3.18 -16.72
CA TYR A 109 -4.10 1.75 -16.54
C TYR A 109 -2.60 1.48 -16.52
N PHE A 110 -2.14 0.84 -15.45
CA PHE A 110 -0.73 0.52 -15.26
C PHE A 110 -0.58 -1.00 -15.15
N PHE A 111 0.38 -1.55 -15.88
CA PHE A 111 0.59 -2.98 -16.06
C PHE A 111 1.77 -3.48 -15.22
N GLU A 112 1.70 -4.72 -14.75
CA GLU A 112 2.78 -5.39 -14.02
C GLU A 112 4.00 -5.56 -14.91
N LYS A 113 5.19 -5.30 -14.36
CA LYS A 113 6.45 -5.47 -15.10
C LYS A 113 6.67 -6.90 -15.59
N SER A 114 6.26 -7.88 -14.80
CA SER A 114 6.35 -9.30 -15.15
C SER A 114 5.31 -9.74 -16.19
N ALA A 115 4.33 -8.90 -16.52
CA ALA A 115 3.29 -9.22 -17.49
C ALA A 115 3.56 -8.61 -18.88
N VAL A 116 4.63 -7.82 -19.03
CA VAL A 116 4.99 -7.11 -20.27
C VAL A 116 6.36 -7.56 -20.75
N ASN A 117 6.46 -7.96 -22.02
CA ASN A 117 7.75 -8.11 -22.67
C ASN A 117 8.35 -6.71 -22.88
N LEU A 118 9.45 -6.39 -22.20
CA LEU A 118 10.05 -5.05 -22.25
C LEU A 118 10.75 -4.74 -23.58
N GLU A 119 11.06 -5.74 -24.40
CA GLU A 119 11.67 -5.55 -25.73
C GLU A 119 10.60 -5.27 -26.79
N THR A 120 9.50 -6.03 -26.78
CA THR A 120 8.42 -5.89 -27.78
C THR A 120 7.32 -4.93 -27.33
N LEU A 121 7.27 -4.59 -26.04
CA LEU A 121 6.17 -3.87 -25.39
C LEU A 121 4.82 -4.54 -25.66
N GLU A 122 4.76 -5.86 -25.53
CA GLU A 122 3.54 -6.65 -25.67
C GLU A 122 3.18 -7.36 -24.37
N LEU A 123 1.88 -7.56 -24.15
CA LEU A 123 1.38 -8.33 -23.01
C LEU A 123 1.69 -9.82 -23.19
N GLN A 124 2.19 -10.45 -22.14
CA GLN A 124 2.50 -11.88 -22.10
C GLN A 124 1.33 -12.72 -21.56
N MET A 125 0.24 -12.08 -21.15
CA MET A 125 -0.97 -12.71 -20.60
C MET A 125 -2.18 -11.81 -20.84
N PRO A 126 -3.42 -12.28 -20.57
CA PRO A 126 -4.60 -11.46 -20.74
C PRO A 126 -4.49 -10.13 -19.98
N GLU A 127 -4.99 -9.05 -20.59
CA GLU A 127 -4.95 -7.69 -20.06
C GLU A 127 -5.45 -7.59 -18.61
N GLU A 128 -6.59 -8.21 -18.32
CA GLU A 128 -7.19 -8.28 -16.99
C GLU A 128 -6.23 -8.84 -15.92
N GLN A 129 -5.36 -9.77 -16.32
CA GLN A 129 -4.37 -10.43 -15.44
C GLN A 129 -3.03 -9.66 -15.42
N SER A 130 -2.82 -8.75 -16.36
CA SER A 130 -1.59 -7.98 -16.52
C SER A 130 -1.62 -6.65 -15.75
N LEU A 131 -2.78 -6.20 -15.28
CA LEU A 131 -2.91 -4.91 -14.60
C LEU A 131 -2.31 -4.93 -13.19
N ALA A 132 -1.44 -3.97 -12.89
CA ALA A 132 -0.97 -3.67 -11.54
C ALA A 132 -1.98 -2.78 -10.80
N LYS A 133 -2.44 -1.71 -11.48
CA LYS A 133 -3.42 -0.76 -10.92
C LYS A 133 -4.20 0.04 -11.97
N ILE A 134 -5.34 0.56 -11.54
CA ILE A 134 -6.07 1.67 -12.19
C ILE A 134 -5.94 2.91 -11.29
N ALA A 135 -5.59 4.07 -11.84
CA ALA A 135 -5.24 5.28 -11.07
C ALA A 135 -5.29 6.55 -11.96
N HIS A 136 -5.25 7.79 -11.49
CA HIS A 136 -5.17 8.25 -10.10
C HIS A 136 -6.44 9.03 -9.67
N ALA A 137 -7.46 9.15 -10.54
CA ALA A 137 -8.64 10.00 -10.30
C ALA A 137 -9.98 9.25 -10.24
N LEU A 138 -10.00 7.96 -9.87
CA LEU A 138 -11.25 7.19 -9.74
C LEU A 138 -12.24 7.87 -8.79
N HIS A 139 -11.75 8.46 -7.70
CA HIS A 139 -12.55 9.08 -6.64
C HIS A 139 -13.35 10.30 -7.13
N SER A 140 -12.86 11.02 -8.15
CA SER A 140 -13.47 12.24 -8.65
C SER A 140 -14.24 12.01 -9.96
N LEU A 141 -13.74 11.12 -10.82
CA LEU A 141 -14.29 10.88 -12.16
C LEU A 141 -15.31 9.74 -12.22
N ASN A 142 -15.25 8.78 -11.29
CA ASN A 142 -16.18 7.65 -11.30
C ASN A 142 -17.20 7.76 -10.16
N PRO A 143 -18.52 7.74 -10.44
CA PRO A 143 -19.55 7.98 -9.44
C PRO A 143 -19.61 6.90 -8.34
N ILE A 144 -19.25 5.65 -8.63
CA ILE A 144 -19.24 4.57 -7.65
C ILE A 144 -18.11 4.79 -6.64
N PHE A 145 -16.90 5.05 -7.13
CA PHE A 145 -15.75 5.33 -6.27
C PHE A 145 -15.92 6.64 -5.50
N LYS A 146 -16.50 7.67 -6.13
CA LYS A 146 -16.85 8.93 -5.46
C LYS A 146 -17.78 8.69 -4.28
N LYS A 147 -18.87 7.95 -4.49
CA LYS A 147 -19.86 7.61 -3.45
C LYS A 147 -19.21 6.91 -2.24
N VAL A 148 -18.31 5.95 -2.47
CA VAL A 148 -17.60 5.25 -1.39
C VAL A 148 -16.65 6.21 -0.67
N THR A 149 -15.90 7.01 -1.42
CA THR A 149 -14.88 7.94 -0.90
C THR A 149 -15.50 9.07 -0.06
N THR A 150 -16.73 9.50 -0.39
CA THR A 150 -17.47 10.53 0.36
C THR A 150 -18.56 9.96 1.27
N SER A 151 -18.54 8.65 1.53
CA SER A 151 -19.51 7.99 2.42
C SER A 151 -19.36 8.47 3.86
N ASP A 152 -20.46 8.41 4.63
CA ASP A 152 -20.43 8.84 6.03
C ASP A 152 -19.49 7.98 6.90
N LYS A 153 -19.29 6.70 6.54
CA LYS A 153 -18.29 5.84 7.19
C LYS A 153 -16.87 6.40 7.03
N ILE A 154 -16.51 6.85 5.83
CA ILE A 154 -15.21 7.48 5.56
C ILE A 154 -15.11 8.84 6.27
N LYS A 155 -16.19 9.63 6.28
CA LYS A 155 -16.21 10.90 7.02
C LYS A 155 -15.94 10.69 8.51
N GLN A 156 -16.50 9.64 9.11
CA GLN A 156 -16.26 9.30 10.52
C GLN A 156 -14.80 8.89 10.76
N VAL A 157 -14.18 8.15 9.83
CA VAL A 157 -12.75 7.80 9.91
C VAL A 157 -11.88 9.05 9.93
N PHE A 158 -12.09 10.00 9.03
CA PHE A 158 -11.32 11.25 9.01
C PHE A 158 -11.57 12.12 10.26
N LYS A 159 -12.82 12.21 10.74
CA LYS A 159 -13.14 12.91 11.99
C LYS A 159 -12.41 12.32 13.19
N ALA A 160 -12.31 10.98 13.26
CA ALA A 160 -11.64 10.30 14.35
C ALA A 160 -10.13 10.60 14.42
N ILE A 161 -9.49 10.94 13.30
CA ILE A 161 -8.07 11.34 13.25
C ILE A 161 -7.88 12.85 13.05
N ASP A 162 -8.87 13.64 13.48
CA ASP A 162 -8.79 15.11 13.52
C ASP A 162 -8.52 15.76 12.15
N PHE A 163 -9.04 15.20 11.06
CA PHE A 163 -9.07 15.89 9.77
C PHE A 163 -10.25 16.87 9.71
N THR A 164 -9.95 18.15 9.48
CA THR A 164 -10.92 19.25 9.40
C THR A 164 -11.43 19.48 7.97
N GLU A 165 -10.53 19.54 6.99
CA GLU A 165 -10.89 19.62 5.55
C GLU A 165 -10.16 18.54 4.75
N PRO A 166 -10.49 17.24 4.98
CA PRO A 166 -9.92 16.14 4.22
C PRO A 166 -10.21 16.31 2.73
N THR A 167 -9.12 16.40 1.96
CA THR A 167 -9.13 16.68 0.53
C THR A 167 -8.37 15.58 -0.20
N VAL A 168 -9.08 14.80 -1.03
CA VAL A 168 -8.56 13.62 -1.73
C VAL A 168 -7.75 14.03 -2.94
N VAL A 169 -6.51 13.55 -3.02
CA VAL A 169 -5.53 13.94 -4.05
C VAL A 169 -5.27 12.84 -5.06
N GLN A 170 -5.47 11.58 -4.67
CA GLN A 170 -5.36 10.44 -5.57
C GLN A 170 -6.22 9.28 -5.08
N SER A 171 -6.58 8.41 -6.00
CA SER A 171 -7.12 7.10 -5.69
C SER A 171 -6.76 6.06 -6.73
N MET A 172 -6.69 4.80 -6.30
CA MET A 172 -6.22 3.69 -7.10
C MET A 172 -6.97 2.40 -6.75
N VAL A 173 -7.17 1.52 -7.72
CA VAL A 173 -7.41 0.10 -7.45
C VAL A 173 -6.12 -0.65 -7.72
N ILE A 174 -5.63 -1.40 -6.72
CA ILE A 174 -4.42 -2.23 -6.81
C ILE A 174 -4.84 -3.69 -6.87
N PHE A 175 -4.42 -4.42 -7.89
CA PHE A 175 -4.93 -5.76 -8.17
C PHE A 175 -4.18 -6.89 -7.48
N LYS A 176 -2.84 -6.81 -7.43
CA LYS A 176 -1.96 -7.94 -7.06
C LYS A 176 -2.48 -9.24 -7.69
N ASN A 177 -2.43 -9.34 -9.01
CA ASN A 177 -2.94 -10.52 -9.69
C ASN A 177 -2.16 -11.78 -9.27
N PRO A 178 -2.79 -12.97 -9.30
CA PRO A 178 -2.16 -14.23 -8.91
C PRO A 178 -0.81 -14.43 -9.59
N ASN A 179 0.20 -14.86 -8.83
CA ASN A 179 1.58 -15.14 -9.28
C ASN A 179 2.39 -13.97 -9.87
N VAL A 180 1.74 -12.90 -10.32
CA VAL A 180 2.39 -11.79 -11.06
C VAL A 180 2.40 -10.48 -10.29
N GLY A 181 1.58 -10.35 -9.24
CA GLY A 181 1.43 -9.11 -8.48
C GLY A 181 2.74 -8.64 -7.84
N GLY A 182 3.35 -7.58 -8.37
CA GLY A 182 4.68 -7.11 -7.99
C GLY A 182 4.76 -6.54 -6.57
N ALA A 183 5.92 -6.64 -5.90
CA ALA A 183 6.12 -6.03 -4.58
C ALA A 183 6.03 -4.50 -4.60
N TYR A 184 5.54 -3.93 -3.51
CA TYR A 184 5.72 -2.51 -3.20
C TYR A 184 6.84 -2.41 -2.17
N THR A 185 7.93 -1.74 -2.55
CA THR A 185 9.10 -1.56 -1.68
C THR A 185 8.77 -0.71 -0.44
N PRO A 186 9.55 -0.82 0.64
CA PRO A 186 9.40 0.05 1.81
C PRO A 186 9.36 1.54 1.45
N HIS A 187 8.31 2.24 1.88
CA HIS A 187 8.17 3.67 1.64
C HIS A 187 7.27 4.36 2.69
N GLN A 188 7.30 5.69 2.67
CA GLN A 188 6.36 6.57 3.36
C GLN A 188 5.53 7.28 2.29
N ASP A 189 4.20 7.31 2.39
CA ASP A 189 3.33 7.94 1.38
C ASP A 189 3.63 9.42 1.18
N ALA A 190 4.04 10.11 2.25
CA ALA A 190 4.47 11.50 2.22
C ALA A 190 5.72 11.75 1.35
N SER A 191 6.44 10.70 0.95
CA SER A 191 7.50 10.81 -0.06
C SER A 191 6.93 11.22 -1.41
N PHE A 192 5.70 10.83 -1.73
CA PHE A 192 5.04 11.11 -3.00
C PHE A 192 3.98 12.22 -2.87
N ILE A 193 3.29 12.26 -1.74
CA ILE A 193 2.15 13.12 -1.45
C ILE A 193 2.50 13.97 -0.22
N TYR A 194 3.23 15.07 -0.43
CA TYR A 194 3.70 15.92 0.66
C TYR A 194 2.77 17.11 0.90
N ALA A 195 2.49 17.38 2.18
CA ALA A 195 1.87 18.62 2.63
C ALA A 195 2.64 19.18 3.83
N GLU A 196 2.60 20.50 4.02
CA GLU A 196 3.33 21.20 5.09
C GLU A 196 2.38 22.08 5.93
N PRO A 197 2.34 21.91 7.27
CA PRO A 197 2.88 20.80 8.05
C PRO A 197 2.34 19.43 7.60
N LEU A 198 3.04 18.34 7.91
CA LEU A 198 2.65 17.01 7.43
C LEU A 198 1.33 16.55 8.07
N HIS A 199 0.27 16.48 7.25
CA HIS A 199 -1.05 16.03 7.67
C HIS A 199 -1.73 15.25 6.54
N VAL A 200 -1.16 14.08 6.23
CA VAL A 200 -1.56 13.21 5.11
C VAL A 200 -1.94 11.84 5.63
N ALA A 201 -3.03 11.27 5.11
CA ALA A 201 -3.49 9.94 5.44
C ALA A 201 -3.88 9.16 4.17
N GLY A 202 -3.57 7.87 4.17
CA GLY A 202 -4.03 6.89 3.20
C GLY A 202 -5.19 6.07 3.77
N ILE A 203 -6.21 5.84 2.96
CA ILE A 203 -7.27 4.86 3.20
C ILE A 203 -7.02 3.69 2.26
N TRP A 204 -7.01 2.48 2.80
CA TRP A 204 -6.85 1.25 2.04
C TRP A 204 -8.01 0.30 2.37
N LEU A 205 -8.81 -0.05 1.37
CA LEU A 205 -10.03 -0.86 1.50
C LEU A 205 -9.82 -2.21 0.82
N ALA A 206 -9.94 -3.29 1.59
CA ALA A 206 -9.80 -4.66 1.12
C ALA A 206 -10.99 -5.05 0.24
N LEU A 207 -10.78 -5.28 -1.06
CA LEU A 207 -11.82 -5.82 -1.96
C LEU A 207 -11.71 -7.35 -2.13
N ASP A 208 -10.58 -7.92 -1.67
CA ASP A 208 -10.34 -9.33 -1.45
C ASP A 208 -9.79 -9.54 -0.04
N ASP A 209 -9.79 -10.78 0.43
CA ASP A 209 -8.98 -11.16 1.60
C ASP A 209 -7.50 -10.87 1.29
N ALA A 210 -6.82 -10.14 2.16
CA ALA A 210 -5.38 -9.93 2.11
C ALA A 210 -4.72 -10.83 3.15
N THR A 211 -3.98 -11.82 2.68
CA THR A 211 -3.24 -12.80 3.47
C THR A 211 -1.74 -12.59 3.31
N ILE A 212 -0.95 -13.31 4.09
CA ILE A 212 0.52 -13.26 3.97
C ILE A 212 0.95 -13.73 2.58
N GLU A 213 0.29 -14.77 2.07
CA GLU A 213 0.63 -15.45 0.82
C GLU A 213 0.30 -14.61 -0.42
N ASN A 214 -0.73 -13.78 -0.35
CA ASN A 214 -1.15 -12.92 -1.46
C ASN A 214 -0.69 -11.44 -1.33
N GLY A 215 0.21 -11.17 -0.38
CA GLY A 215 0.86 -9.87 -0.23
C GLY A 215 0.01 -8.85 0.50
N CYS A 216 -0.39 -9.16 1.75
CA CYS A 216 -0.94 -8.19 2.68
C CYS A 216 0.07 -7.06 2.98
N LEU A 217 -0.42 -5.98 3.59
CA LEU A 217 0.42 -4.86 3.98
C LEU A 217 1.34 -5.27 5.14
N GLU A 218 2.54 -4.72 5.15
CA GLU A 218 3.46 -4.81 6.28
C GLU A 218 3.88 -3.42 6.70
N PHE A 219 3.94 -3.16 8.01
CA PHE A 219 4.25 -1.85 8.58
C PHE A 219 5.40 -1.96 9.58
N ILE A 220 6.13 -0.88 9.80
CA ILE A 220 6.94 -0.70 11.00
C ILE A 220 6.14 0.14 12.00
N PRO A 221 5.51 -0.45 13.03
CA PRO A 221 4.71 0.31 13.98
C PRO A 221 5.53 1.41 14.66
N GLY A 222 4.97 2.63 14.73
CA GLY A 222 5.62 3.78 15.35
C GLY A 222 6.62 4.54 14.45
N SER A 223 6.90 4.02 13.25
CA SER A 223 7.81 4.69 12.29
C SER A 223 7.29 6.00 11.74
N HIS A 224 6.00 6.31 11.91
CA HIS A 224 5.43 7.62 11.57
C HIS A 224 6.00 8.78 12.38
N LYS A 225 6.68 8.48 13.50
CA LYS A 225 7.39 9.45 14.34
C LYS A 225 8.82 9.72 13.86
N TRP A 226 9.27 9.03 12.81
CA TRP A 226 10.57 9.25 12.18
C TRP A 226 10.48 10.39 11.16
N PRO A 227 11.59 11.08 10.85
CA PRO A 227 11.60 12.06 9.77
C PRO A 227 11.25 11.41 8.42
N LEU A 228 10.74 12.22 7.49
CA LEU A 228 10.58 11.80 6.11
C LEU A 228 11.95 11.50 5.49
N ALA A 229 12.13 10.29 4.98
CA ALA A 229 13.43 9.84 4.48
C ALA A 229 13.84 10.50 3.15
N ARG A 230 12.88 10.68 2.23
CA ARG A 230 13.10 11.23 0.88
C ARG A 230 11.79 11.74 0.28
N ARG A 231 11.87 12.57 -0.75
CA ARG A 231 10.71 13.00 -1.54
C ARG A 231 10.92 12.68 -3.01
N PHE A 232 9.82 12.41 -3.71
CA PHE A 232 9.74 12.29 -5.16
C PHE A 232 9.07 13.55 -5.72
N VAL A 233 9.87 14.40 -6.34
CA VAL A 233 9.49 15.78 -6.67
C VAL A 233 9.58 16.07 -8.16
N ARG A 234 8.81 17.04 -8.63
CA ARG A 234 8.98 17.66 -9.94
C ARG A 234 10.27 18.44 -10.00
N THR A 235 11.04 18.19 -11.06
CA THR A 235 12.17 19.04 -11.43
C THR A 235 11.64 20.31 -12.10
N ASP A 236 12.54 21.25 -12.39
CA ASP A 236 12.19 22.45 -13.16
C ASP A 236 12.17 22.17 -14.69
N ASN A 237 12.45 20.92 -15.10
CA ASN A 237 12.38 20.51 -16.51
C ASN A 237 10.93 20.35 -16.96
N THR A 238 10.66 20.74 -18.21
CA THR A 238 9.31 20.72 -18.79
C THR A 238 9.23 20.02 -20.14
N LYS A 239 10.38 19.65 -20.73
CA LYS A 239 10.45 19.05 -22.06
C LYS A 239 10.35 17.54 -21.98
N ASP A 240 9.64 16.96 -22.93
CA ASP A 240 9.57 15.51 -23.09
C ASP A 240 10.98 14.94 -23.39
N GLY A 241 11.36 13.90 -22.64
CA GLY A 241 12.67 13.27 -22.73
C GLY A 241 13.67 13.70 -21.64
N ASP A 242 13.39 14.78 -20.92
CA ASP A 242 14.17 15.18 -19.74
C ASP A 242 13.71 14.40 -18.48
N ASP A 243 14.55 14.40 -17.45
CA ASP A 243 14.16 13.95 -16.12
C ASP A 243 13.16 14.94 -15.50
N LEU A 244 11.87 14.64 -15.64
CA LEU A 244 10.76 15.46 -15.12
C LEU A 244 10.52 15.27 -13.62
N LEU A 245 11.05 14.18 -13.04
CA LEU A 245 10.93 13.84 -11.64
C LEU A 245 12.26 13.36 -11.08
N GLU A 246 12.51 13.68 -9.82
CA GLU A 246 13.72 13.27 -9.11
C GLU A 246 13.43 12.85 -7.67
N TRP A 247 14.37 12.10 -7.10
CA TRP A 247 14.36 11.77 -5.69
C TRP A 247 15.33 12.66 -4.93
N THR A 248 14.86 13.30 -3.86
CA THR A 248 15.69 14.23 -3.07
C THR A 248 16.78 13.55 -2.24
N ALA A 249 16.70 12.23 -2.08
CA ALA A 249 17.69 11.42 -1.37
C ALA A 249 17.65 9.97 -1.89
N PRO A 250 18.69 9.15 -1.62
CA PRO A 250 18.68 7.71 -1.92
C PRO A 250 17.58 6.94 -1.17
N VAL A 251 17.37 5.68 -1.55
CA VAL A 251 16.46 4.77 -0.84
C VAL A 251 16.97 4.57 0.59
N ALA A 252 16.08 4.72 1.57
CA ALA A 252 16.41 4.42 2.96
C ALA A 252 16.41 2.91 3.20
N ASN A 253 17.38 2.44 4.00
CA ASN A 253 17.44 1.07 4.45
C ASN A 253 16.69 0.93 5.78
N TYR A 254 15.66 0.09 5.79
CA TYR A 254 14.89 -0.22 6.99
C TYR A 254 15.24 -1.62 7.49
N ASP A 255 15.20 -1.80 8.80
CA ASP A 255 15.40 -3.11 9.42
C ASP A 255 14.20 -4.02 9.14
N GLU A 256 14.45 -5.02 8.28
CA GLU A 256 13.49 -6.04 7.85
C GLU A 256 12.77 -6.74 9.01
N SER A 257 13.45 -6.92 10.15
CA SER A 257 12.88 -7.60 11.32
C SER A 257 11.80 -6.80 12.04
N LYS A 258 11.67 -5.49 11.74
CA LYS A 258 10.68 -4.60 12.36
C LYS A 258 9.35 -4.57 11.63
N PHE A 259 9.24 -5.16 10.44
CA PHE A 259 7.99 -5.21 9.70
C PHE A 259 7.01 -6.22 10.32
N VAL A 260 5.82 -5.73 10.65
CA VAL A 260 4.68 -6.51 11.12
C VAL A 260 3.70 -6.69 9.97
N LYS A 261 3.36 -7.95 9.66
CA LYS A 261 2.37 -8.28 8.62
C LYS A 261 0.95 -8.05 9.13
N VAL A 262 0.10 -7.45 8.30
CA VAL A 262 -1.27 -7.07 8.65
C VAL A 262 -2.24 -7.73 7.68
N PRO A 263 -2.52 -9.04 7.85
CA PRO A 263 -3.58 -9.70 7.10
C PRO A 263 -4.94 -9.13 7.51
N ILE A 264 -5.84 -8.99 6.53
CA ILE A 264 -7.16 -8.39 6.74
C ILE A 264 -8.19 -9.04 5.81
N LYS A 265 -9.41 -9.22 6.30
CA LYS A 265 -10.51 -9.79 5.51
C LYS A 265 -11.09 -8.78 4.54
N ARG A 266 -11.66 -9.29 3.44
CA ARG A 266 -12.44 -8.51 2.49
C ARG A 266 -13.46 -7.64 3.24
N GLY A 267 -13.57 -6.38 2.81
CA GLY A 267 -14.38 -5.36 3.45
C GLY A 267 -13.67 -4.63 4.60
N GLY A 268 -12.48 -5.06 5.01
CA GLY A 268 -11.70 -4.33 6.01
C GLY A 268 -11.07 -3.03 5.47
N LEU A 269 -10.81 -2.10 6.38
CA LEU A 269 -10.10 -0.84 6.15
C LEU A 269 -8.77 -0.85 6.91
N VAL A 270 -7.71 -0.42 6.25
CA VAL A 270 -6.44 -0.02 6.88
C VAL A 270 -6.25 1.48 6.67
N LEU A 271 -6.13 2.20 7.78
CA LEU A 271 -5.81 3.63 7.82
C LEU A 271 -4.29 3.76 7.95
N ILE A 272 -3.67 4.60 7.12
CA ILE A 272 -2.21 4.67 6.95
C ILE A 272 -1.74 6.11 7.14
N HIS A 273 -0.83 6.34 8.08
CA HIS A 273 -0.25 7.67 8.29
C HIS A 273 0.77 7.99 7.19
N GLY A 274 0.81 9.24 6.71
CA GLY A 274 1.70 9.63 5.62
C GLY A 274 3.18 9.31 5.85
N LEU A 275 3.62 9.27 7.12
CA LEU A 275 4.98 8.90 7.53
C LEU A 275 5.19 7.44 7.96
N VAL A 276 4.15 6.61 8.08
CA VAL A 276 4.39 5.22 8.50
C VAL A 276 5.10 4.47 7.38
N VAL A 277 6.22 3.83 7.71
CA VAL A 277 6.96 2.99 6.77
C VAL A 277 6.17 1.71 6.56
N HIS A 278 5.81 1.45 5.30
CA HIS A 278 5.04 0.27 4.94
C HIS A 278 5.42 -0.29 3.57
N ARG A 279 4.99 -1.51 3.30
CA ARG A 279 5.28 -2.28 2.07
C ARG A 279 4.23 -3.35 1.81
N SER A 280 4.37 -4.06 0.69
CA SER A 280 3.70 -5.36 0.49
C SER A 280 4.54 -6.31 -0.36
N ALA A 281 4.71 -7.54 0.10
CA ALA A 281 5.42 -8.60 -0.62
C ALA A 281 4.68 -9.00 -1.91
N GLU A 282 5.39 -9.54 -2.90
CA GLU A 282 4.81 -10.09 -4.13
C GLU A 282 3.66 -11.06 -3.85
N ASN A 283 2.65 -11.08 -4.72
CA ASN A 283 1.60 -12.10 -4.66
C ASN A 283 2.08 -13.38 -5.35
N ARG A 284 2.38 -14.41 -4.55
CA ARG A 284 2.82 -15.73 -5.01
C ARG A 284 1.73 -16.79 -4.93
N SER A 285 0.50 -16.37 -4.63
CA SER A 285 -0.66 -17.23 -4.49
C SER A 285 -1.46 -17.35 -5.80
N ASP A 286 -2.46 -18.23 -5.77
CA ASP A 286 -3.46 -18.44 -6.81
C ASP A 286 -4.65 -17.47 -6.74
N LYS A 287 -4.68 -16.56 -5.76
CA LYS A 287 -5.78 -15.61 -5.53
C LYS A 287 -5.32 -14.17 -5.71
N SER A 288 -6.16 -13.34 -6.33
CA SER A 288 -5.92 -11.91 -6.40
C SER A 288 -6.01 -11.27 -5.01
N ARG A 289 -5.49 -10.05 -4.88
CA ARG A 289 -5.66 -9.22 -3.70
C ARG A 289 -6.08 -7.83 -4.15
N TRP A 290 -7.34 -7.66 -4.52
CA TRP A 290 -7.82 -6.34 -4.94
C TRP A 290 -7.97 -5.41 -3.74
N ALA A 291 -7.59 -4.15 -3.91
CA ALA A 291 -7.81 -3.12 -2.92
C ALA A 291 -8.11 -1.77 -3.58
N TYR A 292 -9.10 -1.06 -3.05
CA TYR A 292 -9.31 0.34 -3.40
C TYR A 292 -8.60 1.22 -2.36
N THR A 293 -7.77 2.14 -2.80
CA THR A 293 -7.03 3.04 -1.92
C THR A 293 -7.14 4.48 -2.39
N PHE A 294 -7.15 5.43 -1.47
CA PHE A 294 -7.10 6.84 -1.77
C PHE A 294 -6.38 7.60 -0.66
N HIS A 295 -5.78 8.73 -1.02
CA HIS A 295 -5.01 9.54 -0.09
C HIS A 295 -5.61 10.93 0.01
N ALA A 296 -5.60 11.47 1.22
CA ALA A 296 -6.05 12.82 1.50
C ALA A 296 -5.02 13.57 2.33
N TYR A 297 -4.96 14.88 2.13
CA TYR A 297 -4.34 15.81 3.07
C TYR A 297 -5.42 16.66 3.73
N ASP A 298 -5.11 17.22 4.90
CA ASP A 298 -6.00 18.19 5.54
C ASP A 298 -5.70 19.60 5.04
N LYS A 299 -6.56 20.11 4.17
CA LYS A 299 -6.40 21.42 3.54
C LYS A 299 -6.54 22.59 4.52
N ALA A 300 -7.24 22.40 5.64
CA ALA A 300 -7.37 23.42 6.67
C ALA A 300 -6.12 23.51 7.56
N LYS A 301 -5.33 22.44 7.65
CA LYS A 301 -4.17 22.33 8.55
C LYS A 301 -2.83 22.27 7.83
N SER A 302 -2.83 22.09 6.52
CA SER A 302 -1.60 21.91 5.74
C SER A 302 -1.73 22.44 4.32
N ARG A 303 -0.60 22.82 3.73
CA ARG A 303 -0.49 23.24 2.33
C ARG A 303 0.09 22.10 1.49
N TYR A 304 -0.63 21.68 0.47
CA TYR A 304 -0.12 20.71 -0.51
C TYR A 304 1.10 21.27 -1.26
N SER A 305 2.16 20.48 -1.41
CA SER A 305 3.37 20.96 -2.08
C SER A 305 3.19 21.01 -3.60
N ASP A 306 3.53 22.16 -4.18
CA ASP A 306 3.67 22.41 -5.61
C ASP A 306 4.78 21.57 -6.28
N LYS A 307 5.72 21.05 -5.48
CA LYS A 307 6.78 20.14 -5.93
C LYS A 307 6.37 18.68 -5.98
N ASN A 308 5.17 18.29 -5.51
CA ASN A 308 4.73 16.89 -5.66
C ASN A 308 4.59 16.51 -7.14
N TRP A 309 4.86 15.24 -7.47
CA TRP A 309 4.68 14.73 -8.84
C TRP A 309 3.23 14.92 -9.32
N LEU A 310 2.27 14.71 -8.42
CA LEU A 310 0.85 14.85 -8.69
C LEU A 310 0.45 16.31 -8.52
N GLN A 311 0.05 16.94 -9.62
CA GLN A 311 -0.55 18.26 -9.65
C GLN A 311 -1.81 18.19 -10.52
N ILE A 312 -2.81 19.01 -10.20
CA ILE A 312 -3.99 19.24 -11.05
C ILE A 312 -3.87 20.60 -11.72
N ASN A 313 -4.77 20.93 -12.65
CA ASN A 313 -4.75 22.25 -13.29
C ASN A 313 -4.92 23.35 -12.23
N VAL A 314 -4.30 24.51 -12.46
CA VAL A 314 -4.31 25.65 -11.51
C VAL A 314 -5.72 26.15 -11.16
N ASN A 315 -6.71 25.90 -12.04
CA ASN A 315 -8.10 26.29 -11.84
C ASN A 315 -8.95 25.19 -11.18
N ASP A 316 -8.40 23.97 -11.05
CA ASP A 316 -9.09 22.84 -10.45
C ASP A 316 -8.77 22.75 -8.96
N THR A 317 -9.63 22.06 -8.21
CA THR A 317 -9.38 21.76 -6.80
C THR A 317 -9.53 20.27 -6.56
N PHE A 318 -8.66 19.75 -5.69
CA PHE A 318 -8.77 18.38 -5.21
C PHE A 318 -10.11 18.17 -4.50
N MET A 319 -10.65 16.95 -4.58
CA MET A 319 -12.01 16.67 -4.14
C MET A 319 -12.12 16.67 -2.60
N PRO A 320 -12.91 17.56 -1.99
CA PRO A 320 -13.17 17.50 -0.54
C PRO A 320 -14.06 16.31 -0.18
N VAL A 321 -13.80 15.68 0.98
CA VAL A 321 -14.62 14.56 1.49
C VAL A 321 -15.88 15.05 2.22
N TYR A 322 -15.81 16.20 2.89
CA TYR A 322 -16.92 16.76 3.66
C TYR A 322 -17.85 17.69 2.87
N ALA A 323 -17.61 17.91 1.58
CA ALA A 323 -18.53 18.72 0.79
C ALA A 323 -19.87 17.99 0.61
N ASN A 324 -20.95 18.75 0.76
CA ASN A 324 -22.33 18.30 0.62
C ASN A 324 -22.73 18.15 -0.83
#